data_AF-N1UQU5-F1
#
_entry.id   AF-N1UQU5-F1
#
_cell.length_a   1.000
_cell.length_b   1.000
_cell.length_c   1.000
_cell.angle_alpha   90.00
_cell.angle_beta   90.00
_cell.angle_gamma   90.00
#
_symmetry.space_group_name_H-M   'P 1'
#
loop_
_entity.id
_entity.type
_entity.pdbx_description
1 polymer ?
#
loop_
_entity_poly.entity_id
_entity_poly.type
_entity_poly.pdbx_seq_one_letter_code
_entity_poly.pdbx_strand_id
1 'polypeptide(L)'
;MAETRRGPGFPRLRSPLRLLAAACTAGSLFLAGCSVPDGSTAPTSQSGQQQETDRVVLKSGGVRPQLISGTGAEAALAASRALFEASPLAIVAPPADPAAVEQAAAEAVRLGVPVLLAGDGLQDELERLGVRTVKAFGQPGDRTTADPGPGAS
;
A
#
# COMPACT_ATOMS: atom_id res chain seq x y z
N MET A 1 -5.59 1.29 60.87
CA MET A 1 -6.46 2.26 60.17
C MET A 1 -6.44 1.84 58.70
N ALA A 2 -7.37 0.99 58.24
CA ALA A 2 -8.69 1.35 57.68
C ALA A 2 -8.51 2.32 56.49
N GLU A 3 -8.94 2.07 55.25
CA GLU A 3 -10.24 1.53 54.85
C GLU A 3 -10.24 1.01 53.40
N THR A 4 -10.91 -0.13 53.23
CA THR A 4 -11.37 -0.79 52.00
C THR A 4 -12.48 -0.03 51.26
N ARG A 5 -12.43 0.01 49.91
CA ARG A 5 -13.61 -0.08 48.99
C ARG A 5 -13.14 -0.73 47.67
N ARG A 6 -13.51 -1.97 47.29
CA ARG A 6 -14.83 -2.46 46.79
C ARG A 6 -15.54 -1.40 45.93
N GLY A 7 -15.76 -1.60 44.63
CA GLY A 7 -15.84 -2.87 43.93
C GLY A 7 -16.11 -2.75 42.43
N PRO A 8 -16.60 -3.85 41.81
CA PRO A 8 -16.68 -4.07 40.37
C PRO A 8 -17.98 -3.50 39.79
N GLY A 9 -17.95 -3.11 38.51
CA GLY A 9 -19.12 -2.66 37.78
C GLY A 9 -19.16 -3.24 36.37
N PHE A 10 -19.65 -4.46 36.22
CA PHE A 10 -20.28 -4.89 34.96
C PHE A 10 -21.79 -4.84 35.14
N PRO A 11 -22.50 -4.10 34.28
CA PRO A 11 -23.81 -4.50 33.83
C PRO A 11 -23.72 -5.19 32.46
N ARG A 12 -24.07 -6.49 32.46
CA ARG A 12 -24.62 -7.18 31.29
C ARG A 12 -26.01 -6.61 31.00
N LEU A 13 -26.42 -6.50 29.73
CA LEU A 13 -27.78 -6.80 29.20
C LEU A 13 -27.74 -6.45 27.70
N ARG A 14 -27.60 -7.46 26.82
CA ARG A 14 -28.74 -8.15 26.19
C ARG A 14 -29.73 -7.17 25.55
N SER A 15 -29.80 -7.15 24.22
CA SER A 15 -31.06 -7.49 23.54
C SER A 15 -30.94 -7.43 22.01
N PRO A 16 -31.89 -8.07 21.31
CA PRO A 16 -31.65 -8.82 20.09
C PRO A 16 -32.25 -8.13 18.86
N LEU A 17 -31.86 -8.67 17.71
CA LEU A 17 -32.76 -9.02 16.61
C LEU A 17 -33.99 -8.10 16.44
N ARG A 18 -33.88 -7.09 15.59
CA ARG A 18 -35.03 -6.61 14.82
C ARG A 18 -34.92 -7.12 13.39
N LEU A 19 -35.56 -8.28 13.21
CA LEU A 19 -36.18 -8.72 11.97
C LEU A 19 -37.20 -7.68 11.46
N LEU A 20 -37.58 -7.85 10.18
CA LEU A 20 -38.59 -7.13 9.34
C LEU A 20 -37.99 -6.04 8.45
N ALA A 21 -38.20 -5.99 7.13
CA ALA A 21 -39.04 -6.75 6.19
C ALA A 21 -38.47 -6.51 4.77
N ALA A 22 -38.24 -7.55 3.97
CA ALA A 22 -39.13 -7.99 2.88
C ALA A 22 -39.70 -6.85 2.00
N ALA A 23 -39.14 -6.68 0.79
CA ALA A 23 -39.86 -6.17 -0.37
C ALA A 23 -39.32 -6.84 -1.64
N CYS A 24 -40.13 -7.75 -2.16
CA CYS A 24 -39.98 -8.40 -3.46
C CYS A 24 -40.12 -7.37 -4.60
N THR A 25 -39.28 -7.48 -5.63
CA THR A 25 -39.74 -7.24 -7.01
C THR A 25 -38.95 -8.11 -7.97
N ALA A 26 -39.60 -9.18 -8.41
CA ALA A 26 -39.27 -9.93 -9.59
C ALA A 26 -39.70 -9.14 -10.83
N GLY A 27 -38.91 -9.21 -11.90
CA GLY A 27 -39.22 -8.72 -13.25
C GLY A 27 -37.92 -8.50 -14.01
N SER A 28 -37.64 -9.08 -15.18
CA SER A 28 -38.43 -9.89 -16.10
C SER A 28 -37.44 -10.71 -16.95
N LEU A 29 -37.72 -12.00 -17.16
CA LEU A 29 -37.04 -12.79 -18.18
C LEU A 29 -37.47 -12.27 -19.56
N PHE A 30 -36.52 -11.80 -20.37
CA PHE A 30 -36.70 -11.71 -21.82
C PHE A 30 -35.99 -12.90 -22.48
N LEU A 31 -36.78 -13.92 -22.83
CA LEU A 31 -36.43 -14.89 -23.86
C LEU A 31 -36.93 -14.33 -25.21
N ALA A 32 -36.02 -13.98 -26.12
CA ALA A 32 -36.20 -14.11 -27.58
C ALA A 32 -34.96 -13.60 -28.31
N GLY A 33 -34.17 -14.52 -28.87
CA GLY A 33 -33.01 -14.17 -29.70
C GLY A 33 -32.26 -15.40 -30.23
N CYS A 34 -32.98 -16.39 -30.75
CA CYS A 34 -32.36 -17.50 -31.48
C CYS A 34 -32.12 -17.08 -32.94
N SER A 35 -30.87 -16.96 -33.35
CA SER A 35 -30.44 -17.31 -34.71
C SER A 35 -28.99 -17.81 -34.72
N VAL A 36 -28.87 -19.14 -34.64
CA VAL A 36 -28.06 -20.07 -35.48
C VAL A 36 -26.52 -19.89 -35.54
N PRO A 37 -25.75 -21.00 -35.59
CA PRO A 37 -24.44 -21.14 -34.96
C PRO A 37 -23.25 -20.97 -35.93
N ASP A 38 -22.06 -21.13 -35.34
CA ASP A 38 -20.73 -21.38 -35.90
C ASP A 38 -19.71 -20.27 -35.65
N GLY A 39 -18.79 -20.57 -34.75
CA GLY A 39 -17.66 -19.72 -34.41
C GLY A 39 -17.24 -19.93 -32.98
N SER A 40 -16.60 -21.09 -32.72
CA SER A 40 -15.82 -21.37 -31.53
C SER A 40 -14.88 -20.20 -31.25
N THR A 41 -15.35 -19.25 -30.44
CA THR A 41 -14.52 -18.17 -29.90
C THR A 41 -14.29 -18.59 -28.48
N ALA A 42 -13.21 -19.36 -28.29
CA ALA A 42 -12.72 -19.70 -26.96
C ALA A 42 -12.66 -18.41 -26.13
N PRO A 43 -13.11 -18.42 -24.87
CA PRO A 43 -12.87 -17.29 -23.98
C PRO A 43 -11.37 -17.07 -23.96
N THR A 44 -10.92 -15.99 -24.58
CA THR A 44 -9.51 -15.60 -24.52
C THR A 44 -9.32 -15.14 -23.09
N SER A 45 -8.74 -16.01 -22.26
CA SER A 45 -8.34 -15.72 -20.88
C SER A 45 -7.26 -14.64 -20.87
N GLN A 46 -7.63 -13.39 -21.15
CA GLN A 46 -6.83 -12.20 -20.87
C GLN A 46 -7.06 -11.75 -19.42
N SER A 47 -6.79 -12.65 -18.46
CA SER A 47 -6.91 -12.36 -17.03
C SER A 47 -5.60 -12.61 -16.26
N GLY A 48 -4.58 -13.18 -16.91
CA GLY A 48 -3.31 -13.50 -16.26
C GLY A 48 -2.32 -12.32 -16.13
N GLN A 49 -2.30 -11.41 -17.11
CA GLN A 49 -1.25 -10.37 -17.19
C GLN A 49 -1.51 -9.16 -16.27
N GLN A 50 -2.76 -8.72 -16.12
CA GLN A 50 -3.08 -7.57 -15.26
C GLN A 50 -2.97 -7.91 -13.77
N GLN A 51 -3.31 -9.14 -13.39
CA GLN A 51 -3.33 -9.58 -11.99
C GLN A 51 -1.93 -9.79 -11.39
N GLU A 52 -0.91 -10.00 -12.24
CA GLU A 52 0.47 -10.12 -11.80
C GLU A 52 1.09 -8.78 -11.36
N THR A 53 0.57 -7.65 -11.86
CA THR A 53 1.09 -6.31 -11.54
C THR A 53 0.49 -5.66 -10.29
N ASP A 54 -0.44 -6.33 -9.61
CA ASP A 54 -1.13 -5.82 -8.41
C ASP A 54 -0.66 -6.46 -7.10
N ARG A 55 0.46 -7.18 -7.14
CA ARG A 55 1.04 -7.82 -5.96
C ARG A 55 2.47 -7.35 -5.75
N VAL A 56 2.89 -7.40 -4.50
CA VAL A 56 4.31 -7.30 -4.16
C VAL A 56 5.02 -8.57 -4.62
N VAL A 57 6.12 -8.41 -5.34
CA VAL A 57 6.96 -9.52 -5.81
C VAL A 57 8.35 -9.34 -5.23
N LEU A 58 8.81 -10.35 -4.48
CA LEU A 58 10.17 -10.40 -3.96
C LEU A 58 11.11 -11.03 -4.98
N LYS A 59 12.36 -10.59 -5.00
CA LYS A 59 13.38 -11.23 -5.83
C LYS A 59 13.58 -12.67 -5.41
N SER A 60 13.44 -13.58 -6.37
CA SER A 60 13.67 -15.01 -6.18
C SER A 60 15.16 -15.32 -6.25
N GLY A 61 15.77 -15.52 -5.09
CA GLY A 61 17.19 -15.85 -4.94
C GLY A 61 17.58 -15.75 -3.47
N GLY A 62 18.45 -16.62 -2.98
CA GLY A 62 18.86 -16.58 -1.57
C GLY A 62 19.47 -15.22 -1.22
N VAL A 63 18.75 -14.40 -0.45
CA VAL A 63 19.27 -13.13 0.05
C VAL A 63 20.35 -13.44 1.06
N ARG A 64 21.61 -13.16 0.71
CA ARG A 64 22.70 -13.18 1.68
C ARG A 64 22.70 -11.87 2.45
N PRO A 65 22.95 -11.88 3.77
CA PRO A 65 23.16 -10.66 4.52
C PRO A 65 24.25 -9.81 3.85
N GLN A 66 23.92 -8.55 3.56
CA GLN A 66 24.83 -7.60 2.93
C GLN A 66 24.88 -6.33 3.78
N LEU A 67 26.08 -5.81 4.00
CA LEU A 67 26.24 -4.47 4.54
C LEU A 67 26.02 -3.46 3.43
N ILE A 68 25.02 -2.61 3.61
CA ILE A 68 24.74 -1.50 2.70
C ILE A 68 25.33 -0.23 3.33
N SER A 69 26.24 0.41 2.60
CA SER A 69 26.89 1.66 3.02
C SER A 69 26.30 2.85 2.28
N GLY A 70 26.48 4.05 2.82
CA GLY A 70 25.97 5.30 2.24
C GLY A 70 25.03 6.04 3.18
N THR A 71 24.35 7.04 2.64
CA THR A 71 23.27 7.74 3.35
C THR A 71 22.09 6.81 3.60
N GLY A 72 21.18 7.18 4.51
CA GLY A 72 19.96 6.41 4.74
C GLY A 72 19.12 6.21 3.48
N ALA A 73 19.07 7.22 2.59
CA ALA A 73 18.34 7.15 1.33
C ALA A 73 18.99 6.17 0.35
N GLU A 74 20.30 6.24 0.16
CA GLU A 74 21.05 5.28 -0.65
C GLU A 74 20.87 3.85 -0.11
N ALA A 75 20.90 3.69 1.21
CA ALA A 75 20.72 2.40 1.85
C ALA A 75 19.32 1.83 1.63
N ALA A 76 18.28 2.65 1.72
CA ALA A 76 16.89 2.26 1.45
C ALA A 76 16.69 1.84 -0.02
N LEU A 77 17.28 2.59 -0.97
CA LEU A 77 17.25 2.23 -2.39
C LEU A 77 17.93 0.90 -2.66
N ALA A 78 19.13 0.69 -2.10
CA ALA A 78 19.84 -0.56 -2.27
C ALA A 78 19.10 -1.75 -1.63
N ALA A 79 18.50 -1.56 -0.45
CA ALA A 79 17.67 -2.58 0.19
C ALA A 79 16.44 -2.92 -0.67
N SER A 80 15.77 -1.91 -1.21
CA SER A 80 14.64 -2.10 -2.13
C SER A 80 15.03 -2.94 -3.35
N ARG A 81 16.14 -2.59 -4.02
CA ARG A 81 16.65 -3.31 -5.19
C ARG A 81 17.11 -4.73 -4.89
N ALA A 82 17.56 -5.01 -3.68
CA ALA A 82 17.97 -6.34 -3.26
C ALA A 82 16.76 -7.25 -3.00
N LEU A 83 15.68 -6.69 -2.44
CA LEU A 83 14.56 -7.47 -1.91
C LEU A 83 13.35 -7.54 -2.85
N PHE A 84 13.04 -6.45 -3.56
CA PHE A 84 11.80 -6.29 -4.30
C PHE A 84 12.04 -6.24 -5.81
N GLU A 85 11.33 -7.11 -6.51
CA GLU A 85 11.22 -7.07 -7.96
C GLU A 85 10.15 -6.06 -8.38
N ALA A 86 8.97 -6.11 -7.78
CA ALA A 86 7.86 -5.19 -8.01
C ALA A 86 7.07 -4.91 -6.72
N SER A 87 6.45 -3.73 -6.61
CA SER A 87 5.51 -3.38 -5.54
C SER A 87 4.56 -2.26 -5.99
N PRO A 88 3.23 -2.47 -6.04
CA PRO A 88 2.29 -1.42 -6.45
C PRO A 88 2.11 -0.33 -5.37
N LEU A 89 2.60 -0.57 -4.16
CA LEU A 89 2.58 0.35 -3.03
C LEU A 89 4.00 0.51 -2.46
N ALA A 90 4.41 1.75 -2.19
CA ALA A 90 5.61 2.04 -1.41
C ALA A 90 5.29 3.03 -0.29
N ILE A 91 6.06 2.93 0.79
CA ILE A 91 6.00 3.89 1.90
C ILE A 91 7.21 4.81 1.80
N VAL A 92 6.98 6.11 1.92
CA VAL A 92 8.02 7.13 1.85
C VAL A 92 8.07 7.95 3.13
N ALA A 93 9.26 8.23 3.64
CA ALA A 93 9.49 9.14 4.76
C ALA A 93 10.69 10.07 4.49
N PRO A 94 10.70 11.30 5.04
CA PRO A 94 11.86 12.16 4.94
C PRO A 94 12.99 11.63 5.84
N PRO A 95 14.26 11.59 5.36
CA PRO A 95 15.38 11.04 6.13
C PRO A 95 15.73 11.87 7.37
N ALA A 96 15.32 13.15 7.40
CA ALA A 96 15.56 14.08 8.49
C ALA A 96 14.52 13.98 9.63
N ASP A 97 13.51 13.11 9.53
CA ASP A 97 12.48 12.90 10.55
C ASP A 97 12.51 11.43 11.05
N PRO A 98 13.31 11.12 12.10
CA PRO A 98 13.43 9.77 12.62
C PRO A 98 12.10 9.16 13.07
N ALA A 99 11.18 9.97 13.60
CA ALA A 99 9.87 9.50 14.05
C ALA A 99 9.00 9.07 12.86
N ALA A 100 9.01 9.83 11.77
CA ALA A 100 8.34 9.44 10.53
C ALA A 100 8.96 8.17 9.92
N VAL A 101 10.29 8.04 9.95
CA VAL A 101 10.99 6.83 9.46
C VAL A 101 10.59 5.59 10.27
N GLU A 102 10.52 5.70 11.60
CA GLU A 102 10.09 4.60 12.47
C GLU A 102 8.64 4.17 12.18
N GLN A 103 7.73 5.14 12.06
CA GLN A 103 6.33 4.87 11.71
C GLN A 103 6.19 4.22 10.33
N ALA A 104 6.94 4.73 9.35
CA ALA A 104 6.98 4.17 7.99
C ALA A 104 7.48 2.72 8.00
N ALA A 105 8.55 2.43 8.76
CA ALA A 105 9.09 1.08 8.89
C ALA A 105 8.10 0.11 9.52
N ALA A 106 7.45 0.50 10.63
CA ALA A 106 6.44 -0.32 11.28
C ALA A 106 5.25 -0.64 10.36
N GLU A 107 4.79 0.35 9.59
CA GLU A 107 3.72 0.19 8.61
C GLU A 107 4.12 -0.73 7.47
N ALA A 108 5.33 -0.55 6.92
CA ALA A 108 5.82 -1.31 5.79
C ALA A 108 6.01 -2.78 6.12
N VAL A 109 6.52 -3.09 7.31
CA VAL A 109 6.61 -4.48 7.81
C VAL A 109 5.22 -5.11 7.87
N ARG A 110 4.21 -4.37 8.35
CA ARG A 110 2.83 -4.88 8.44
C ARG A 110 2.21 -5.13 7.06
N LEU A 111 2.53 -4.30 6.07
CA LEU A 111 1.98 -4.39 4.72
C LEU A 111 2.84 -5.23 3.76
N GLY A 112 4.08 -5.58 4.13
CA GLY A 112 5.02 -6.30 3.28
C GLY A 112 5.50 -5.50 2.07
N VAL A 113 5.65 -4.18 2.19
CA VAL A 113 6.00 -3.25 1.10
C VAL A 113 7.35 -2.56 1.35
N PRO A 114 8.01 -1.99 0.31
CA PRO A 114 9.25 -1.26 0.52
C PRO A 114 9.05 0.06 1.28
N VAL A 115 10.02 0.37 2.15
CA VAL A 115 10.24 1.72 2.69
C VAL A 115 11.33 2.39 1.87
N LEU A 116 11.06 3.57 1.36
CA LEU A 116 12.04 4.43 0.69
C LEU A 116 12.15 5.75 1.46
N LEU A 117 13.32 6.37 1.43
CA LEU A 117 13.49 7.70 2.01
C LEU A 117 13.52 8.76 0.91
N ALA A 118 12.94 9.93 1.20
CA ALA A 118 12.98 11.06 0.28
C ALA A 118 14.42 11.48 -0.02
N GLY A 119 14.75 11.61 -1.29
CA GLY A 119 16.09 11.94 -1.76
C GLY A 119 16.29 11.56 -3.22
N ASP A 120 17.54 11.69 -3.67
CA ASP A 120 17.94 11.37 -5.04
C ASP A 120 17.64 9.90 -5.38
N GLY A 121 17.17 9.65 -6.61
CA GLY A 121 16.85 8.29 -7.09
C GLY A 121 15.53 7.69 -6.57
N LEU A 122 14.79 8.40 -5.70
CA LEU A 122 13.48 7.94 -5.25
C LEU A 122 12.51 7.72 -6.42
N GLN A 123 12.41 8.68 -7.33
CA GLN A 123 11.49 8.62 -8.47
C GLN A 123 11.79 7.41 -9.36
N ASP A 124 13.06 7.23 -9.75
CA ASP A 124 13.51 6.12 -10.60
C ASP A 124 13.19 4.76 -9.94
N GLU A 125 13.34 4.67 -8.62
CA GLU A 125 13.05 3.44 -7.89
C GLU A 125 11.54 3.16 -7.78
N LEU A 126 10.70 4.19 -7.60
CA LEU A 126 9.24 4.04 -7.63
C LEU A 126 8.77 3.54 -9.00
N GLU A 127 9.35 4.06 -10.09
CA GLU A 127 9.07 3.62 -11.46
C GLU A 127 9.51 2.17 -11.69
N ARG A 128 10.73 1.81 -11.28
CA ARG A 128 11.24 0.43 -11.38
C ARG A 128 10.33 -0.58 -10.67
N LEU A 129 9.84 -0.22 -9.49
CA LEU A 129 8.94 -1.05 -8.70
C LEU A 129 7.52 -1.13 -9.27
N GLY A 130 7.14 -0.23 -10.19
CA GLY A 130 5.78 -0.12 -10.70
C GLY A 130 4.80 0.41 -9.64
N VAL A 131 5.26 1.30 -8.75
CA VAL A 131 4.43 1.88 -7.69
C VAL A 131 3.32 2.73 -8.30
N ARG A 132 2.07 2.47 -7.88
CA ARG A 132 0.88 3.25 -8.24
C ARG A 132 0.36 4.09 -7.08
N THR A 133 0.67 3.65 -5.85
CA THR A 133 0.23 4.31 -4.62
C THR A 133 1.44 4.55 -3.74
N VAL A 134 1.57 5.79 -3.24
CA VAL A 134 2.58 6.13 -2.23
C VAL A 134 1.86 6.51 -0.94
N LYS A 135 2.29 5.92 0.18
CA LYS A 135 1.90 6.38 1.51
C LYS A 135 3.07 7.14 2.13
N ALA A 136 2.90 8.45 2.31
CA ALA A 136 3.93 9.29 2.92
C ALA A 136 3.73 9.40 4.44
N PHE A 137 4.84 9.39 5.18
CA PHE A 137 4.91 9.74 6.60
C PHE A 137 5.78 10.99 6.78
N GLY A 138 5.47 11.77 7.82
CA GLY A 138 6.14 13.04 8.08
C GLY A 138 5.60 14.18 7.21
N GLN A 139 6.15 15.37 7.41
CA GLN A 139 5.86 16.51 6.55
C GLN A 139 6.62 16.34 5.22
N PRO A 140 6.00 16.66 4.07
CA PRO A 140 6.77 16.83 2.85
C PRO A 140 7.83 17.88 3.15
N GLY A 141 9.11 17.54 2.94
CA GLY A 141 10.17 18.53 3.04
C GLY A 141 9.79 19.69 2.12
N ASP A 142 9.96 20.91 2.61
CA ASP A 142 9.81 22.08 1.75
C ASP A 142 10.66 21.81 0.51
N ARG A 143 10.01 21.75 -0.66
CA ARG A 143 10.74 21.93 -1.90
C ARG A 143 11.38 23.29 -1.70
N THR A 144 12.69 23.33 -1.41
CA THR A 144 13.47 24.55 -1.52
C THR A 144 13.16 25.09 -2.91
N THR A 145 12.21 26.01 -2.97
CA THR A 145 12.04 26.89 -4.11
C THR A 145 13.38 27.58 -4.15
N ALA A 146 14.24 27.13 -5.05
CA ALA A 146 15.36 27.93 -5.49
C ALA A 146 14.72 29.26 -5.89
N ASP A 147 14.82 30.23 -4.99
CA ASP A 147 14.51 31.62 -5.25
C ASP A 147 15.32 31.98 -6.50
N PRO A 148 14.69 32.28 -7.65
CA PRO A 148 15.43 32.87 -8.74
C PRO A 148 15.81 34.26 -8.23
N GLY A 149 17.00 34.33 -7.61
CA GLY A 149 17.47 35.51 -6.90
C GLY A 149 17.22 36.77 -7.74
N PRO A 150 16.86 37.89 -7.11
CA PRO A 150 16.41 39.08 -7.81
C PRO A 150 17.46 39.47 -8.85
N GLY A 151 17.05 39.35 -10.11
CA GLY A 151 17.91 39.64 -11.25
C GLY A 151 18.57 41.01 -11.04
N ALA A 152 19.89 41.00 -11.16
CA ALA A 152 20.67 42.21 -11.28
C ALA A 152 20.07 43.07 -12.41
N SER A 153 19.72 44.30 -12.08
CA SER A 153 19.53 45.40 -13.02
C SER A 153 20.46 46.52 -12.61
#